data_AF-S4PPM9-F1
#
_entry.id   AF-S4PPM9-F1
#
_cell.length_a   1.000
_cell.length_b   1.000
_cell.length_c   1.000
_cell.angle_alpha   90.00
_cell.angle_beta   90.00
_cell.angle_gamma   90.00
#
_symmetry.space_group_name_H-M   'P 1'
#
loop_
_entity.id
_entity.type
_entity.pdbx_description
1 polymer ?
#
loop_
_entity_poly.entity_id
_entity_poly.type
_entity_poly.pdbx_seq_one_letter_code
_entity_poly.pdbx_strand_id
1 'polypeptide(L)'
;LCEIPEQVEFIVVFNKNKHDVTFAYDATVLELKAHLERISGVPQSAQKLIIKGMARDTATLRNSGIVKGGKVMLVGSKMDDILAVKSAPKEILEEK
;
A
#
# COMPACT_ATOMS: atom_id res chain seq x y z
N LEU A 1 21.44 26.14 4.51
CA LEU A 1 20.92 25.18 5.51
C LEU A 1 19.98 24.26 4.74
N CYS A 2 20.40 23.02 4.50
CA CYS A 2 19.53 22.04 3.83
C CYS A 2 18.58 21.52 4.90
N GLU A 3 17.34 22.01 4.90
CA GLU A 3 16.30 21.53 5.80
C GLU A 3 15.96 20.10 5.39
N ILE A 4 16.48 19.14 6.15
CA ILE A 4 16.19 17.73 5.92
C ILE A 4 14.72 17.53 6.31
N PRO A 5 13.83 17.21 5.36
CA PRO A 5 12.42 17.03 5.68
C PRO A 5 12.29 15.90 6.69
N GLU A 6 11.43 16.08 7.69
CA GLU A 6 11.22 15.11 8.76
C GLU A 6 10.73 13.80 8.15
N GLN A 7 11.46 12.70 8.37
CA GLN A 7 11.13 11.39 7.81
C GLN A 7 10.56 10.46 8.89
N VAL A 8 9.65 9.60 8.47
CA VAL A 8 9.00 8.60 9.32
C VAL A 8 9.23 7.21 8.76
N GLU A 9 9.63 6.32 9.65
CA GLU A 9 9.83 4.90 9.38
C GLU A 9 8.58 4.15 9.83
N PHE A 10 7.96 3.35 8.96
CA PHE A 10 6.76 2.60 9.26
C PHE A 10 6.72 1.28 8.48
N ILE A 11 5.84 0.38 8.91
CA ILE A 11 5.74 -0.97 8.33
C ILE A 11 4.49 -1.02 7.46
N VAL A 12 4.68 -1.28 6.18
CA VAL A 12 3.60 -1.54 5.23
C VAL A 12 3.36 -3.04 5.13
N VAL A 13 2.13 -3.46 5.34
CA VAL A 13 1.72 -4.87 5.25
C VAL A 13 0.88 -5.07 4.01
N PHE A 14 1.34 -5.93 3.11
CA PHE A 14 0.67 -6.29 1.86
C PHE A 14 0.73 -7.80 1.64
N ASN A 15 -0.42 -8.43 1.41
CA ASN A 15 -0.52 -9.87 1.12
C ASN A 15 0.31 -10.75 2.08
N LYS A 16 0.19 -10.50 3.39
CA LYS A 16 0.96 -11.13 4.49
C LYS A 16 2.47 -10.81 4.55
N ASN A 17 3.01 -10.07 3.58
CA ASN A 17 4.38 -9.57 3.60
C ASN A 17 4.45 -8.24 4.33
N LYS A 18 5.57 -7.99 5.01
CA LYS A 18 5.87 -6.75 5.72
C LYS A 18 7.02 -6.05 5.00
N HIS A 19 6.89 -4.75 4.78
CA HIS A 19 7.88 -3.90 4.14
C HIS A 19 8.15 -2.70 5.03
N ASP A 20 9.39 -2.55 5.47
CA ASP A 20 9.84 -1.37 6.20
C ASP A 20 10.07 -0.23 5.20
N VAL A 21 9.32 0.86 5.35
CA VAL A 21 9.33 2.01 4.45
C VAL A 21 9.66 3.26 5.24
N THR A 22 10.58 4.05 4.71
CA THR A 22 10.93 5.37 5.26
C THR A 22 10.49 6.44 4.28
N PHE A 23 9.70 7.40 4.73
CA PHE A 23 9.12 8.43 3.86
C PHE A 23 8.99 9.78 4.57
N ALA A 24 8.96 10.88 3.83
CA ALA A 24 8.85 12.22 4.42
C ALA A 24 7.45 12.49 5.00
N TYR A 25 7.36 13.03 6.21
CA TYR A 25 6.09 13.36 6.90
C TYR A 25 5.23 14.36 6.14
N ASP A 26 5.87 15.30 5.45
CA ASP A 26 5.26 16.32 4.60
C ASP A 26 4.75 15.77 3.26
N ALA A 27 5.16 14.56 2.88
CA ALA A 27 4.67 13.96 1.66
C ALA A 27 3.20 13.52 1.79
N THR A 28 2.53 13.50 0.64
CA THR A 28 1.12 13.08 0.55
C THR A 28 0.99 11.57 0.49
N VAL A 29 -0.20 11.09 0.82
CA VAL A 29 -0.56 9.68 0.63
C VAL A 29 -0.42 9.27 -0.85
N LEU A 30 -0.65 10.18 -1.80
CA LEU A 30 -0.45 9.94 -3.24
C LEU A 30 1.02 9.64 -3.58
N GLU A 31 1.95 10.45 -3.09
CA GLU A 31 3.40 10.21 -3.26
C GLU A 31 3.82 8.86 -2.65
N LEU A 32 3.29 8.54 -1.47
CA LEU A 32 3.52 7.25 -0.85
C LEU A 32 2.99 6.10 -1.72
N LYS A 33 1.79 6.22 -2.31
CA LYS A 33 1.24 5.20 -3.22
C LYS A 33 2.14 4.97 -4.42
N ALA A 34 2.68 6.03 -5.02
CA ALA A 34 3.62 5.91 -6.14
C ALA A 34 4.91 5.19 -5.73
N HIS A 35 5.40 5.43 -4.50
CA HIS A 35 6.53 4.69 -3.96
C HIS A 35 6.21 3.21 -3.72
N LEU A 36 5.03 2.92 -3.15
CA LEU A 36 4.56 1.57 -2.89
C LEU A 36 4.21 0.79 -4.16
N GLU A 37 3.84 1.47 -5.24
CA GLU A 37 3.61 0.84 -6.55
C GLU A 37 4.87 0.12 -7.04
N ARG A 38 6.05 0.74 -6.86
CA ARG A 38 7.33 0.13 -7.24
C ARG A 38 7.74 -1.06 -6.36
N ILE A 39 7.35 -1.06 -5.08
CA ILE A 39 7.74 -2.11 -4.13
C ILE A 39 6.74 -3.28 -4.15
N SER A 40 5.45 -2.95 -4.22
CA SER A 40 4.34 -3.91 -4.12
C SER A 40 3.85 -4.40 -5.50
N GLY A 41 4.09 -3.64 -6.56
CA GLY A 41 3.59 -3.93 -7.91
C GLY A 41 2.08 -3.70 -8.08
N VAL A 42 1.43 -3.06 -7.11
CA VAL A 42 0.01 -2.70 -7.16
C VAL A 42 -0.12 -1.30 -7.73
N PRO A 43 -0.92 -1.06 -8.79
CA PRO A 43 -1.07 0.27 -9.36
C PRO A 43 -1.80 1.22 -8.40
N GLN A 44 -1.40 2.48 -8.32
CA GLN A 44 -1.94 3.50 -7.42
C GLN A 44 -3.49 3.58 -7.40
N SER A 45 -4.13 3.37 -8.55
CA SER A 45 -5.59 3.37 -8.70
C SER A 45 -6.27 2.18 -8.01
N ALA A 46 -5.57 1.04 -7.89
CA ALA A 46 -6.04 -0.14 -7.17
C ALA A 46 -5.47 -0.22 -5.74
N GLN A 47 -4.63 0.73 -5.32
CA GLN A 47 -4.05 0.80 -3.98
C GLN A 47 -4.99 1.53 -3.01
N LYS A 48 -5.35 0.84 -1.94
CA LYS A 48 -6.06 1.38 -0.79
C LYS A 48 -5.17 1.31 0.44
N LEU A 49 -4.78 2.47 0.95
CA LEU A 49 -3.98 2.60 2.15
C LEU A 49 -4.88 2.76 3.38
N ILE A 50 -4.63 1.94 4.38
CA ILE A 50 -5.33 1.97 5.66
C ILE A 50 -4.31 2.39 6.71
N ILE A 51 -4.39 3.65 7.13
CA ILE A 51 -3.54 4.28 8.14
C ILE A 51 -4.45 4.75 9.26
N LYS A 52 -4.42 4.06 10.42
CA LYS A 52 -5.29 4.34 11.58
C LYS A 52 -6.79 4.49 11.22
N GLY A 53 -7.24 3.83 10.14
CA GLY A 53 -8.54 4.02 9.51
C GLY A 53 -8.43 4.29 8.01
N MET A 54 -9.30 5.14 7.46
CA MET A 54 -9.30 5.50 6.04
C MET A 54 -8.33 6.66 5.77
N ALA A 55 -7.25 6.40 5.03
CA ALA A 55 -6.36 7.46 4.54
C ALA A 55 -6.98 8.13 3.30
N ARG A 56 -6.95 9.47 3.26
CA ARG A 56 -7.33 10.25 2.07
C ARG A 56 -6.09 10.53 1.25
N ASP A 57 -6.21 10.45 -0.07
CA ASP A 57 -5.08 10.63 -1.01
C ASP A 57 -4.44 12.02 -0.91
N THR A 58 -5.27 13.02 -0.58
CA THR A 58 -4.88 14.43 -0.43
C THR A 58 -4.31 14.76 0.95
N ALA A 59 -4.39 13.85 1.91
CA ALA A 59 -3.82 14.07 3.23
C ALA A 59 -2.31 13.81 3.20
N THR A 60 -1.57 14.56 4.02
CA THR A 60 -0.16 14.25 4.30
C THR A 60 -0.06 13.06 5.24
N LEU A 61 1.10 12.41 5.27
CA LEU A 61 1.35 11.30 6.21
C LEU A 61 1.21 11.75 7.66
N ARG A 62 1.59 12.99 7.95
CA ARG A 62 1.38 13.65 9.24
C ARG A 62 -0.11 13.73 9.61
N ASN A 63 -0.96 14.21 8.69
CA ASN A 63 -2.40 14.31 8.93
C ASN A 63 -3.11 12.95 8.92
N SER A 64 -2.55 11.98 8.20
CA SER A 64 -3.03 10.59 8.18
C SER A 64 -2.79 9.87 9.52
N GLY A 65 -2.03 10.47 10.43
CA GLY A 65 -1.76 9.90 11.75
C GLY A 65 -0.73 8.77 11.71
N ILE A 66 0.16 8.78 10.70
CA ILE A 66 1.26 7.84 10.64
C ILE A 66 2.28 8.19 11.73
N VAL A 67 2.78 7.17 12.42
CA VAL A 67 3.74 7.31 13.50
C VAL A 67 4.96 6.45 13.18
N LYS A 68 6.10 6.78 13.79
CA LYS A 68 7.29 5.93 13.69
C LYS A 68 6.98 4.54 14.24
N GLY A 69 7.29 3.49 13.47
CA GLY A 69 6.91 2.10 13.75
C GLY A 69 5.42 1.80 13.53
N GLY A 70 4.67 2.74 12.95
CA GLY A 70 3.25 2.58 12.65
C GLY A 70 3.01 1.45 11.65
N LYS A 71 1.85 0.82 11.75
CA LYS A 71 1.42 -0.22 10.81
C LYS A 71 0.49 0.37 9.78
N VAL A 72 0.86 0.24 8.51
CA VAL A 72 0.07 0.66 7.35
C VAL A 72 -0.37 -0.60 6.62
N MET A 73 -1.66 -0.72 6.35
CA MET A 73 -2.17 -1.82 5.53
C MET A 73 -2.37 -1.35 4.10
N LEU A 74 -1.69 -1.99 3.17
CA LEU A 74 -1.94 -1.82 1.75
C LEU A 74 -2.93 -2.91 1.32
N VAL A 75 -4.03 -2.48 0.71
CA VAL A 75 -5.03 -3.37 0.12
C VAL A 75 -5.09 -3.04 -1.36
N GLY A 76 -4.93 -4.04 -2.22
CA GLY A 76 -5.02 -3.87 -3.66
C GLY A 76 -4.58 -5.13 -4.39
N SER A 77 -4.86 -5.20 -5.70
CA SER A 77 -4.48 -6.33 -6.53
C SER A 77 -3.38 -5.92 -7.48
N LYS A 78 -2.29 -6.69 -7.52
CA LYS A 78 -1.29 -6.57 -8.58
C LYS A 78 -1.95 -6.96 -9.91
N MET A 79 -1.59 -6.32 -11.02
CA MET A 79 -2.13 -6.68 -12.34
C MET A 79 -1.92 -8.17 -12.65
N ASP A 80 -0.80 -8.71 -12.19
CA ASP A 80 -0.44 -10.12 -12.29
C ASP A 80 -1.43 -11.08 -11.58
N ASP A 81 -2.01 -10.68 -10.44
CA ASP A 81 -3.06 -11.42 -9.73
C ASP A 81 -4.38 -11.43 -10.52
N ILE A 82 -4.68 -10.32 -11.21
CA ILE A 82 -5.90 -10.18 -12.02
C ILE A 82 -5.83 -11.10 -13.24
N LEU A 83 -4.64 -11.32 -13.82
CA LEU A 83 -4.47 -12.30 -14.88
C LEU A 83 -4.58 -13.74 -14.34
N ALA A 84 -3.97 -14.05 -13.19
CA ALA A 84 -4.02 -15.39 -12.60
C ALA A 84 -5.44 -15.83 -12.22
N VAL A 85 -6.28 -14.93 -11.70
CA VAL A 85 -7.69 -15.22 -11.35
C VAL A 85 -8.58 -15.50 -12.57
N LYS A 86 -8.20 -15.04 -13.77
CA LYS A 86 -8.97 -15.33 -15.00
C LYS A 86 -8.68 -16.70 -15.60
N SER A 87 -7.71 -17.44 -15.06
CA SER A 87 -7.31 -18.77 -15.53
C SER A 87 -7.65 -19.89 -14.54
N ALA A 88 -8.72 -19.74 -13.75
CA ALA A 88 -9.40 -20.89 -13.19
C ALA A 88 -10.55 -21.30 -14.13
N PRO A 89 -10.40 -22.32 -14.99
CA PRO A 89 -11.58 -23.07 -15.38
C PRO A 89 -12.16 -23.64 -14.09
N LYS A 90 -13.45 -23.39 -13.86
CA LYS A 90 -14.25 -24.24 -12.97
C LYS A 90 -14.15 -25.65 -13.55
N GLU A 91 -13.18 -26.44 -13.08
CA GLU A 91 -13.22 -27.87 -13.30
C GLU A 91 -14.49 -28.39 -12.66
N ILE A 92 -15.30 -28.95 -13.54
CA ILE A 92 -16.54 -29.66 -13.30
C ILE A 92 -16.18 -30.86 -12.42
N LEU A 93 -16.58 -30.85 -11.17
CA LEU A 93 -16.75 -32.07 -10.39
C LEU A 93 -18.13 -32.04 -9.76
N GLU A 94 -19.11 -32.51 -10.53
CA GLU A 94 -20.30 -33.14 -9.97
C GLU A 94 -20.22 -34.62 -10.33
N GLU A 95 -19.78 -35.40 -9.34
CA GLU A 95 -19.74 -36.86 -9.35
C GLU A 95 -21.05 -37.38 -8.74
N LYS A 96 -21.60 -38.43 -9.35
CA LYS A 96 -22.74 -39.31 -9.00
C LYS A 96 -24.15 -38.91 -9.44
#